data_AF-D8DWV9-F1
#
_entry.id   AF-D8DWV9-F1
#
_cell.length_a   1.000
_cell.length_b   1.000
_cell.length_c   1.000
_cell.angle_alpha   90.00
_cell.angle_beta   90.00
_cell.angle_gamma   90.00
#
_symmetry.space_group_name_H-M   'P 1'
#
loop_
_entity.id
_entity.type
_entity.pdbx_description
1 polymer ?
#
loop_
_entity_poly.entity_id
_entity_poly.type
_entity_poly.pdbx_seq_one_letter_code
_entity_poly.pdbx_strand_id
1 'polypeptide(L)'
;MNLVWKLLRQHISIPQFIGFFFANLFGMFIVLLGFQFYQDVMPVFTAEDSFMRADYLIMNKKIGTASTISGRSNTFNNSEIDDVSSQKFVKKVGKFTSAEYKITANMGVNGTNVLNSEIPVEAVPDEFIDVPLQEWKYTAGADVVPIILPRAYITMYNFGFAQSHSLPKLSDGLVGYDRF
;
A
#
# COMPACT_ATOMS: atom_id res chain seq x y z
N MET A 1 -20.14 -61.28 4.35
CA MET A 1 -18.89 -60.49 4.48
C MET A 1 -17.62 -61.32 4.72
N ASN A 2 -17.57 -62.62 4.37
CA ASN A 2 -16.42 -63.50 4.65
C ASN A 2 -15.65 -63.99 3.41
N LEU A 3 -16.17 -63.77 2.20
CA LEU A 3 -15.54 -64.25 0.96
C LEU A 3 -14.43 -63.31 0.47
N VAL A 4 -14.70 -62.00 0.47
CA VAL A 4 -13.73 -60.94 0.10
C VAL A 4 -12.51 -60.97 1.02
N TRP A 5 -12.72 -61.19 2.32
CA TRP A 5 -11.64 -61.29 3.30
C TRP A 5 -10.80 -62.57 3.14
N LYS A 6 -11.43 -63.70 2.79
CA LYS A 6 -10.71 -64.94 2.46
C LYS A 6 -9.87 -64.80 1.19
N LEU A 7 -10.40 -64.13 0.16
CA LEU A 7 -9.66 -63.84 -1.08
C LEU A 7 -8.50 -62.88 -0.86
N LEU A 8 -8.70 -61.80 -0.09
CA LEU A 8 -7.64 -60.85 0.27
C LEU A 8 -6.49 -61.55 0.97
N ARG A 9 -6.78 -62.40 1.96
CA ARG A 9 -5.77 -63.04 2.80
C ARG A 9 -4.98 -64.14 2.08
N GLN A 10 -5.51 -64.68 0.98
CA GLN A 10 -4.91 -65.80 0.25
C GLN A 10 -3.92 -65.33 -0.85
N HIS A 11 -4.04 -64.09 -1.34
CA HIS A 11 -3.19 -63.53 -2.40
C HIS A 11 -2.38 -62.28 -2.00
N ILE A 12 -2.57 -61.74 -0.80
CA ILE A 12 -1.84 -60.56 -0.34
C ILE A 12 -0.62 -61.00 0.48
N SER A 13 0.56 -60.77 -0.09
CA SER A 13 1.80 -60.81 0.67
C SER A 13 1.84 -59.59 1.60
N ILE A 14 2.03 -59.83 2.90
CA ILE A 14 2.17 -58.77 3.93
C ILE A 14 3.20 -57.69 3.52
N PRO A 15 4.35 -58.02 2.92
CA PRO A 15 5.31 -57.02 2.46
C PRO A 15 4.75 -56.09 1.38
N GLN A 16 3.94 -56.61 0.45
CA GLN A 16 3.35 -55.82 -0.63
C GLN A 16 2.26 -54.88 -0.09
N PHE A 17 1.49 -55.31 0.91
CA PHE A 17 0.51 -54.44 1.59
C PHE A 17 1.19 -53.28 2.32
N ILE A 18 2.28 -53.55 3.04
CA ILE A 18 3.09 -52.52 3.71
C ILE A 18 3.66 -51.53 2.67
N GLY A 19 4.16 -52.03 1.54
CA GLY A 19 4.64 -51.19 0.44
C GLY A 19 3.56 -50.25 -0.12
N PHE A 20 2.35 -50.77 -0.37
CA PHE A 20 1.22 -49.95 -0.84
C PHE A 20 0.77 -48.91 0.19
N PHE A 21 0.81 -49.25 1.48
CA PHE A 21 0.50 -48.31 2.55
C PHE A 21 1.48 -47.14 2.57
N PHE A 22 2.79 -47.40 2.55
CA PHE A 22 3.79 -46.35 2.51
C PHE A 22 3.73 -45.53 1.22
N ALA A 23 3.52 -46.16 0.06
CA ALA A 23 3.37 -45.44 -1.19
C ALA A 23 2.18 -44.45 -1.19
N ASN A 24 1.03 -44.86 -0.66
CA ASN A 24 -0.13 -43.98 -0.51
C ASN A 24 0.10 -42.89 0.54
N LEU A 25 0.77 -43.22 1.64
CA LEU A 25 1.11 -42.26 2.67
C LEU A 25 2.04 -41.17 2.12
N PHE A 26 3.11 -41.57 1.41
CA PHE A 26 4.02 -40.63 0.75
C PHE A 26 3.31 -39.79 -0.33
N GLY A 27 2.44 -40.41 -1.14
CA GLY A 27 1.63 -39.69 -2.13
C GLY A 27 0.75 -38.62 -1.47
N MET A 28 0.09 -38.97 -0.36
CA MET A 28 -0.71 -38.02 0.42
C MET A 28 0.13 -36.89 1.01
N PHE A 29 1.31 -37.19 1.56
CA PHE A 29 2.23 -36.18 2.08
C PHE A 29 2.65 -35.18 1.00
N ILE A 30 2.99 -35.65 -0.20
CA ILE A 30 3.40 -34.76 -1.31
C ILE A 30 2.25 -33.83 -1.71
N VAL A 31 1.03 -34.35 -1.82
CA VAL A 31 -0.15 -33.54 -2.17
C VAL A 31 -0.45 -32.50 -1.10
N LEU A 32 -0.42 -32.88 0.18
CA LEU A 32 -0.66 -31.95 1.29
C LEU A 32 0.42 -30.87 1.40
N LEU A 33 1.69 -31.22 1.21
CA LEU A 33 2.78 -30.26 1.18
C LEU A 33 2.65 -29.29 0.00
N GLY A 34 2.26 -29.78 -1.18
CA GLY A 34 2.00 -28.92 -2.34
C GLY A 34 0.84 -27.94 -2.09
N PHE A 35 -0.24 -28.41 -1.45
CA PHE A 35 -1.36 -27.56 -1.07
C PHE A 35 -0.97 -26.51 -0.01
N GLN A 36 -0.24 -26.92 1.02
CA GLN A 36 0.27 -26.01 2.05
C GLN A 36 1.18 -24.94 1.43
N PHE A 37 2.14 -25.36 0.60
CA PHE A 37 3.04 -24.45 -0.09
C PHE A 37 2.28 -23.46 -0.99
N TYR A 38 1.25 -23.91 -1.70
CA TYR A 38 0.38 -23.02 -2.48
C TYR A 38 -0.31 -21.97 -1.59
N GLN A 39 -0.88 -22.40 -0.46
CA GLN A 39 -1.52 -21.50 0.50
C GLN A 39 -0.53 -20.54 1.17
N ASP A 40 0.72 -20.95 1.38
CA ASP A 40 1.75 -20.11 2.00
C ASP A 40 2.32 -19.09 1.00
N VAL A 41 2.42 -19.45 -0.28
CA VAL A 41 3.00 -18.62 -1.33
C VAL A 41 1.99 -17.64 -1.93
N MET A 42 0.70 -18.01 -2.03
CA MET A 42 -0.33 -17.15 -2.60
C MET A 42 -0.47 -15.78 -1.88
N PRO A 43 -0.39 -15.69 -0.54
CA PRO A 43 -0.35 -14.42 0.19
C PRO A 43 0.85 -13.54 -0.17
N VAL A 44 2.02 -14.12 -0.45
CA VAL A 44 3.22 -13.35 -0.82
C VAL A 44 3.03 -12.64 -2.16
N PHE A 45 2.38 -13.31 -3.12
CA PHE A 45 2.10 -12.71 -4.42
C PHE A 45 0.89 -11.77 -4.42
N THR A 46 -0.11 -12.01 -3.55
CA THR A 46 -1.26 -11.10 -3.40
C THR A 46 -0.97 -9.91 -2.47
N ALA A 47 0.10 -9.96 -1.68
CA ALA A 47 0.54 -8.84 -0.84
C ALA A 47 1.17 -7.70 -1.64
N GLU A 48 1.74 -7.93 -2.83
CA GLU A 48 2.26 -6.84 -3.66
C GLU A 48 1.14 -5.98 -4.28
N ASP A 49 -0.04 -6.57 -4.53
CA ASP A 49 -1.26 -5.82 -4.88
C ASP A 49 -1.93 -5.16 -3.66
N SER A 50 -1.38 -5.34 -2.46
CA SER A 50 -1.79 -4.63 -1.23
C SER A 50 -1.36 -3.15 -1.20
N PHE A 51 -0.97 -2.57 -2.33
CA PHE A 51 -1.13 -1.13 -2.54
C PHE A 51 -2.61 -0.73 -2.60
N MET A 52 -3.48 -1.68 -2.94
CA MET A 52 -4.90 -1.68 -2.65
C MET A 52 -5.11 -2.44 -1.34
N ARG A 53 -4.75 -1.85 -0.18
CA ARG A 53 -5.44 -2.25 1.05
C ARG A 53 -6.92 -2.08 0.73
N ALA A 54 -7.69 -3.16 0.85
CA ALA A 54 -9.08 -3.26 0.39
C ALA A 54 -10.06 -2.27 1.05
N ASP A 55 -9.56 -1.29 1.79
CA ASP A 55 -10.28 -0.33 2.60
C ASP A 55 -10.37 1.07 1.99
N TYR A 56 -9.60 1.39 0.93
CA TYR A 56 -9.68 2.70 0.26
C TYR A 56 -9.72 2.61 -1.27
N LEU A 57 -10.43 3.55 -1.88
CA LEU A 57 -10.52 3.71 -3.33
C LEU A 57 -10.35 5.19 -3.66
N ILE A 58 -9.34 5.51 -4.48
CA ILE A 58 -9.07 6.88 -4.93
C ILE A 58 -9.75 7.09 -6.28
N MET A 59 -10.64 8.08 -6.36
CA MET A 59 -11.32 8.45 -7.60
C MET A 59 -10.77 9.73 -8.17
N ASN A 60 -10.52 9.73 -9.49
CA ASN A 60 -10.08 10.91 -10.23
C ASN A 60 -11.08 11.24 -11.33
N LYS A 61 -11.40 12.53 -11.49
CA LYS A 61 -12.25 13.00 -12.59
C LYS A 61 -11.38 13.13 -13.84
N LYS A 62 -11.75 12.42 -14.91
CA LYS A 62 -11.01 12.48 -16.18
C LYS A 62 -11.16 13.87 -16.80
N ILE A 63 -10.04 14.55 -16.99
CA ILE A 63 -10.00 15.82 -17.73
C ILE A 63 -9.96 15.50 -19.23
N GLY A 64 -11.05 15.80 -19.93
CA GLY A 64 -11.13 15.68 -21.39
C GLY A 64 -10.83 17.00 -22.09
N THR A 65 -10.37 16.96 -23.34
CA THR A 65 -10.12 18.14 -24.19
C THR A 65 -11.35 19.05 -24.33
N ALA A 66 -12.57 18.49 -24.30
CA ALA A 66 -13.81 19.25 -24.28
C ALA A 66 -14.07 19.98 -22.95
N SER A 67 -13.59 19.46 -21.82
CA SER A 67 -13.72 20.08 -20.49
C SER A 67 -12.86 21.33 -20.37
N THR A 68 -11.64 21.31 -20.93
CA THR A 68 -10.71 22.44 -20.95
C THR A 68 -11.24 23.62 -21.79
N ILE A 69 -11.96 23.34 -22.88
CA ILE A 69 -12.51 24.37 -23.77
C ILE A 69 -13.83 24.95 -23.22
N SER A 70 -14.63 24.14 -22.52
CA SER A 70 -15.92 24.56 -21.97
C SER A 70 -15.86 25.26 -20.61
N GLY A 71 -14.67 25.38 -20.00
CA GLY A 71 -14.49 26.01 -18.68
C GLY A 71 -15.19 25.26 -17.54
N ARG A 72 -15.64 24.02 -17.78
CA ARG A 72 -16.28 23.21 -16.74
C ARG A 72 -15.23 22.80 -15.71
N SER A 73 -15.58 22.95 -14.44
CA SER A 73 -14.75 22.53 -13.31
C SER A 73 -14.33 21.06 -13.48
N ASN A 74 -13.03 20.82 -13.35
CA ASN A 74 -12.45 19.48 -13.35
C ASN A 74 -12.48 18.82 -11.95
N THR A 75 -13.13 19.47 -10.98
CA THR A 75 -13.29 18.96 -9.62
C THR A 75 -14.64 18.26 -9.42
N PHE A 76 -14.72 17.39 -8.43
CA PHE A 76 -15.98 16.81 -7.97
C PHE A 76 -16.86 17.90 -7.33
N ASN A 77 -18.13 17.95 -7.72
CA ASN A 77 -19.12 18.81 -7.07
C ASN A 77 -19.72 18.13 -5.83
N ASN A 78 -20.39 18.90 -4.98
CA ASN A 78 -20.95 18.36 -3.73
C ASN A 78 -21.99 17.26 -4.00
N SER A 79 -22.83 17.39 -5.03
CA SER A 79 -23.79 16.35 -5.39
C SER A 79 -23.14 15.03 -5.81
N GLU A 80 -22.03 15.07 -6.56
CA GLU A 80 -21.27 13.88 -6.97
C GLU A 80 -20.63 13.20 -5.74
N ILE A 81 -20.17 14.00 -4.76
CA ILE A 81 -19.61 13.50 -3.51
C ILE A 81 -20.72 12.85 -2.65
N ASP A 82 -21.89 13.48 -2.57
CA ASP A 82 -23.05 12.97 -1.84
C ASP A 82 -23.57 11.66 -2.46
N ASP A 83 -23.62 11.59 -3.80
CA ASP A 83 -24.01 10.39 -4.55
C ASP A 83 -23.06 9.21 -4.26
N VAL A 84 -21.75 9.47 -4.19
CA VAL A 84 -20.74 8.47 -3.80
C VAL A 84 -20.92 8.08 -2.34
N SER A 85 -21.10 9.05 -1.44
CA SER A 85 -21.29 8.79 -0.02
C SER A 85 -22.55 8.00 0.28
N SER A 86 -23.56 8.04 -0.60
CA SER A 86 -24.81 7.30 -0.47
C SER A 86 -24.70 5.80 -0.80
N GLN A 87 -23.59 5.36 -1.40
CA GLN A 87 -23.40 3.98 -1.81
C GLN A 87 -23.22 3.04 -0.61
N LYS A 88 -23.90 1.88 -0.62
CA LYS A 88 -23.92 0.94 0.51
C LYS A 88 -22.54 0.39 0.93
N PHE A 89 -21.58 0.40 0.03
CA PHE A 89 -20.22 -0.10 0.28
C PHE A 89 -19.27 1.01 0.78
N VAL A 90 -19.68 2.27 0.74
CA VAL A 90 -18.88 3.42 1.15
C VAL A 90 -19.13 3.69 2.63
N LYS A 91 -18.08 3.58 3.45
CA LYS A 91 -18.14 3.92 4.88
C LYS A 91 -17.96 5.41 5.12
N LYS A 92 -16.98 6.01 4.44
CA LYS A 92 -16.61 7.43 4.53
C LYS A 92 -16.06 7.93 3.20
N VAL A 93 -16.19 9.23 2.97
CA VAL A 93 -15.68 9.92 1.78
C VAL A 93 -14.84 11.10 2.21
N GLY A 94 -13.62 11.18 1.70
CA GLY A 94 -12.72 12.32 1.88
C GLY A 94 -12.44 13.00 0.54
N LYS A 95 -12.28 14.32 0.57
CA LYS A 95 -11.87 15.12 -0.59
C LYS A 95 -10.43 15.59 -0.39
N PHE A 96 -9.61 15.42 -1.43
CA PHE A 96 -8.32 16.11 -1.52
C PHE A 96 -8.55 17.60 -1.75
N THR A 97 -8.00 18.42 -0.86
CA THR A 97 -8.06 19.89 -0.96
C THR A 97 -6.69 20.42 -1.30
N SER A 98 -6.49 20.78 -2.57
CA SER A 98 -5.22 21.35 -3.02
C SER A 98 -5.01 22.75 -2.45
N ALA A 99 -3.77 23.11 -2.13
CA ALA A 99 -3.43 24.46 -1.68
C ALA A 99 -3.64 25.49 -2.81
N GLU A 100 -4.30 26.62 -2.50
CA GLU A 100 -4.56 27.71 -3.46
C GLU A 100 -3.41 28.72 -3.55
N TYR A 101 -2.25 28.39 -2.97
CA TYR A 101 -1.07 29.25 -2.92
C TYR A 101 0.19 28.46 -3.25
N LYS A 102 1.21 29.17 -3.73
CA LYS A 102 2.50 28.59 -4.08
C LYS A 102 3.28 28.23 -2.82
N ILE A 103 3.64 26.96 -2.70
CA ILE A 103 4.49 26.44 -1.62
C ILE A 103 5.85 26.10 -2.21
N THR A 104 6.89 26.78 -1.73
CA THR A 104 8.27 26.48 -2.11
C THR A 104 8.95 25.80 -0.93
N ALA A 105 9.37 24.55 -1.11
CA ALA A 105 10.17 23.85 -0.14
C ALA A 105 11.65 24.18 -0.37
N ASN A 106 12.33 24.57 0.72
CA ASN A 106 13.76 24.82 0.73
C ASN A 106 14.41 23.94 1.79
N MET A 107 15.18 22.94 1.37
CA MET A 107 15.95 22.09 2.27
C MET A 107 17.43 22.38 2.09
N GLY A 108 18.12 22.61 3.20
CA GLY A 108 19.57 22.80 3.23
C GLY A 108 20.23 21.70 4.05
N VAL A 109 21.29 21.10 3.52
CA VAL A 109 22.11 20.13 4.24
C VAL A 109 23.54 20.64 4.25
N ASN A 110 24.11 20.83 5.45
CA ASN A 110 25.47 21.34 5.62
C ASN A 110 25.73 22.68 4.90
N GLY A 111 24.75 23.58 4.89
CA GLY A 111 24.82 24.90 4.23
C GLY A 111 24.67 24.87 2.71
N THR A 112 24.49 23.69 2.10
CA THR A 112 24.20 23.54 0.67
C THR A 112 22.69 23.38 0.49
N ASN A 113 22.07 24.19 -0.37
CA ASN A 113 20.66 24.02 -0.72
C ASN A 113 20.51 22.76 -1.58
N VAL A 114 19.76 21.79 -1.07
CA VAL A 114 19.59 20.46 -1.67
C VAL A 114 18.22 20.25 -2.30
N LEU A 115 17.23 21.03 -1.90
CA LEU A 115 15.91 21.01 -2.49
C LEU A 115 15.42 22.45 -2.50
N ASN A 116 15.26 23.01 -3.69
CA ASN A 116 14.58 24.28 -3.89
C ASN A 116 13.58 24.04 -5.00
N SER A 117 12.36 23.70 -4.61
CA SER A 117 11.32 23.36 -5.57
C SER A 117 9.95 23.75 -5.06
N GLU A 118 9.06 24.01 -6.00
CA GLU A 118 7.65 24.19 -5.72
C GLU A 118 7.03 22.81 -5.51
N ILE A 119 6.47 22.58 -4.32
CA ILE A 119 5.83 21.31 -3.98
C ILE A 119 4.32 21.57 -3.86
N PRO A 120 3.48 20.91 -4.67
CA PRO A 120 2.05 20.93 -4.46
C PRO A 120 1.72 20.17 -3.18
N VAL A 121 0.97 20.79 -2.28
CA VAL A 121 0.49 20.16 -1.04
C VAL A 121 -1.02 20.06 -1.12
N GLU A 122 -1.53 18.92 -0.67
CA GLU A 122 -2.96 18.65 -0.57
C GLU A 122 -3.30 18.25 0.86
N ALA A 123 -4.45 18.73 1.34
CA ALA A 123 -5.00 18.33 2.62
C ALA A 123 -6.01 17.19 2.44
N VAL A 124 -6.01 16.26 3.39
CA VAL A 124 -6.95 15.14 3.51
C VAL A 124 -7.56 15.13 4.91
N PRO A 125 -8.80 14.62 5.09
CA PRO A 125 -9.40 14.51 6.43
C PRO A 125 -8.61 13.54 7.32
N ASP A 126 -8.53 13.84 8.62
CA ASP A 126 -7.74 13.11 9.62
C ASP A 126 -8.03 11.60 9.67
N GLU A 127 -9.26 11.20 9.38
CA GLU A 127 -9.70 9.80 9.38
C GLU A 127 -9.06 8.93 8.28
N PHE A 128 -8.45 9.55 7.26
CA PHE A 128 -7.71 8.87 6.20
C PHE A 128 -6.21 8.82 6.46
N ILE A 129 -5.75 9.32 7.61
CA ILE A 129 -4.35 9.39 7.98
C ILE A 129 -4.04 8.27 9.00
N ASP A 130 -3.23 7.30 8.58
CA ASP A 130 -2.81 6.14 9.39
C ASP A 130 -1.49 6.41 10.16
N VAL A 131 -1.27 7.66 10.60
CA VAL A 131 -0.16 8.01 11.49
C VAL A 131 -0.69 8.47 12.84
N PRO A 132 0.05 8.25 13.95
CA PRO A 132 -0.37 8.69 15.27
C PRO A 132 -0.68 10.19 15.31
N LEU A 133 -1.97 10.54 15.37
CA LEU A 133 -2.48 11.92 15.41
C LEU A 133 -2.05 12.71 16.65
N GLN A 134 -1.27 12.13 17.56
CA GLN A 134 -0.73 12.81 18.74
C GLN A 134 0.41 13.77 18.37
N GLU A 135 1.22 13.42 17.36
CA GLU A 135 2.30 14.26 16.83
C GLU A 135 1.84 15.09 15.61
N TRP A 136 0.72 14.70 15.02
CA TRP A 136 0.14 15.30 13.83
C TRP A 136 -1.07 16.17 14.17
N LYS A 137 -0.84 17.33 14.80
CA LYS A 137 -1.90 18.31 15.06
C LYS A 137 -1.50 19.69 14.63
N TYR A 138 -2.30 20.28 13.76
CA TYR A 138 -2.24 21.70 13.48
C TYR A 138 -3.18 22.45 14.43
N THR A 139 -2.73 23.59 14.95
CA THR A 139 -3.57 24.54 15.69
C THR A 139 -3.63 25.84 14.89
N ALA A 140 -4.81 26.42 14.75
CA ALA A 140 -4.96 27.68 14.03
C ALA A 140 -4.04 28.76 14.64
N GLY A 141 -3.21 29.37 13.79
CA GLY A 141 -2.20 30.35 14.21
C GLY A 141 -0.86 29.76 14.64
N ALA A 142 -0.66 28.44 14.55
CA ALA A 142 0.65 27.84 14.71
C ALA A 142 1.54 28.15 13.49
N ASP A 143 2.81 28.46 13.76
CA ASP A 143 3.82 28.71 12.73
C ASP A 143 4.36 27.42 12.08
N VAL A 144 4.01 26.26 12.64
CA VAL A 144 4.47 24.94 12.17
C VAL A 144 3.27 24.13 11.74
N VAL A 145 3.31 23.67 10.49
CA VAL A 145 2.30 22.78 9.90
C VAL A 145 2.95 21.42 9.65
N PRO A 146 2.47 20.34 10.25
CA PRO A 146 3.03 19.02 9.97
C PRO A 146 2.67 18.61 8.52
N ILE A 147 3.64 18.06 7.78
CA ILE A 147 3.49 17.59 6.38
C ILE A 147 3.88 16.10 6.23
N ILE A 148 3.13 15.33 5.43
CA ILE A 148 3.43 13.92 5.16
C ILE A 148 4.20 13.92 3.85
N LEU A 149 5.47 13.57 3.93
CA LEU A 149 6.32 13.48 2.75
C LEU A 149 6.44 12.02 2.31
N PRO A 150 6.04 11.66 1.08
CA PRO A 150 6.30 10.35 0.51
C PRO A 150 7.79 10.00 0.59
N ARG A 151 8.11 8.77 1.02
CA ARG A 151 9.50 8.27 1.09
C ARG A 151 10.24 8.40 -0.24
N ALA A 152 9.52 8.32 -1.36
CA ALA A 152 10.08 8.52 -2.70
C ALA A 152 10.86 9.84 -2.84
N TYR A 153 10.41 10.95 -2.23
CA TYR A 153 11.15 12.22 -2.27
C TYR A 153 12.47 12.15 -1.51
N ILE A 154 12.50 11.50 -0.34
CA ILE A 154 13.73 11.26 0.41
C ILE A 154 14.69 10.36 -0.36
N THR A 155 14.17 9.31 -1.02
CA THR A 155 14.93 8.43 -1.90
C THR A 155 15.53 9.21 -3.08
N MET A 156 14.74 10.06 -3.76
CA MET A 156 15.24 10.91 -4.86
C MET A 156 16.38 11.82 -4.40
N TYR A 157 16.26 12.43 -3.22
CA TYR A 157 17.36 13.19 -2.64
C TYR A 157 18.59 12.29 -2.40
N ASN A 158 18.43 11.18 -1.68
CA ASN A 158 19.54 10.33 -1.26
C ASN A 158 20.32 9.70 -2.42
N PHE A 159 19.62 9.23 -3.45
CA PHE A 159 20.23 8.51 -4.58
C PHE A 159 20.48 9.40 -5.80
N GLY A 160 19.64 10.42 -6.02
CA GLY A 160 19.78 11.33 -7.15
C GLY A 160 20.74 12.50 -6.89
N PHE A 161 20.65 13.12 -5.71
CA PHE A 161 21.35 14.38 -5.42
C PHE A 161 22.50 14.20 -4.41
N ALA A 162 22.27 13.53 -3.29
CA ALA A 162 23.27 13.41 -2.23
C ALA A 162 24.48 12.58 -2.68
N GLN A 163 24.23 11.47 -3.38
CA GLN A 163 25.29 10.61 -3.91
C GLN A 163 26.15 11.30 -4.98
N SER A 164 25.56 12.14 -5.85
CA SER A 164 26.28 12.86 -6.90
C SER A 164 27.05 14.08 -6.37
N HIS A 165 26.56 14.70 -5.28
CA HIS A 165 27.18 15.89 -4.66
C HIS A 165 27.98 15.60 -3.38
N SER A 166 28.21 14.32 -3.03
CA SER A 166 28.92 13.89 -1.79
C SER A 166 28.32 14.47 -0.50
N LEU A 167 27.00 14.71 -0.50
CA LEU A 167 26.27 15.22 0.67
C LEU A 167 25.81 14.05 1.57
N PRO A 168 25.60 14.27 2.86
CA PRO A 168 25.14 13.21 3.75
C PRO A 168 23.72 12.77 3.37
N LYS A 169 23.52 11.45 3.43
CA LYS A 169 22.21 10.84 3.19
C LYS A 169 21.29 11.13 4.38
N LEU A 170 20.05 11.48 4.09
CA LEU A 170 19.00 11.57 5.09
C LEU A 170 18.58 10.14 5.46
N SER A 171 18.74 9.77 6.73
CA SER A 171 18.21 8.50 7.23
C SER A 171 16.77 8.67 7.69
N ASP A 172 15.98 7.59 7.65
CA ASP A 172 14.57 7.60 8.09
C ASP A 172 14.38 8.16 9.52
N GLY A 173 15.41 8.09 10.37
CA GLY A 173 15.39 8.62 11.74
C GLY A 173 15.71 10.11 11.90
N LEU A 174 16.25 10.78 10.88
CA LEU A 174 16.60 12.22 10.94
C LEU A 174 15.44 13.11 10.44
N VAL A 175 14.59 12.59 9.56
CA VAL A 175 13.47 13.34 8.94
C VAL A 175 12.37 13.73 9.95
N GLY A 176 12.33 13.11 11.13
CA GLY A 176 11.36 13.43 12.18
C GLY A 176 11.69 14.65 13.05
N TYR A 177 12.88 15.24 12.92
CA TYR A 177 13.35 16.31 13.83
C TYR A 177 13.66 17.66 13.15
N ASP A 178 13.85 17.67 11.83
CA ASP A 178 14.19 18.90 11.11
C ASP A 178 12.93 19.67 10.72
N ARG A 179 12.90 20.96 11.08
CA ARG A 179 11.85 21.88 10.64
C ARG A 179 12.02 22.13 9.14
N PHE A 180 11.00 21.78 8.37
CA PHE A 180 10.86 22.15 6.96
C PHE A 180 10.28 23.57 6.82
#